data_AF-A0A0P7DDJ3-F1
#
_entry.id   AF-A0A0P7DDJ3-F1
#
_cell.length_a   1.000
_cell.length_b   1.000
_cell.length_c   1.000
_cell.angle_alpha   90.00
_cell.angle_beta   90.00
_cell.angle_gamma   90.00
#
_symmetry.space_group_name_H-M   'P 1'
#
loop_
_entity.id
_entity.type
_entity.pdbx_description
1 polymer ?
#
loop_
_entity_poly.entity_id
_entity_poly.type
_entity_poly.pdbx_seq_one_letter_code
_entity_poly.pdbx_strand_id
1 'polypeptide(L)'
;MDYEQLPRAALVRMLQEHDAALADAGKNGIVMSYTGRAAPWQIIRQVKPKLHRIIKKVSFGEETAQSENEIWDGENLSAMVTLYKYRGQVDLVVTDPPYNTGEDFRYNDKWDKDPNDPDLGDVVPKDDGSKHSKWLRFMTPRIWMMREMLTPGGVMAICIDHRELFRLGMLMDEIFGEENRIGIINWQKSYSPRSDN
;
A
#
# COMPACT_ATOMS: atom_id res chain seq x y z
N MET A 1 6.53 10.79 18.56
CA MET A 1 6.49 12.27 18.63
C MET A 1 6.22 12.60 20.09
N ASP A 2 7.03 13.45 20.72
CA ASP A 2 6.81 13.81 22.12
C ASP A 2 5.84 14.99 22.17
N TYR A 3 4.58 14.70 22.47
CA TYR A 3 3.51 15.69 22.48
C TYR A 3 3.68 16.72 23.61
N GLU A 4 4.44 16.39 24.66
CA GLU A 4 4.65 17.29 25.80
C GLU A 4 5.59 18.45 25.47
N GLN A 5 6.40 18.32 24.40
CA GLN A 5 7.34 19.35 23.96
C GLN A 5 6.74 20.33 22.94
N LEU A 6 5.51 20.08 22.46
CA LEU A 6 4.88 20.90 21.44
C LEU A 6 4.08 22.07 22.06
N PRO A 7 4.14 23.28 21.49
CA PRO A 7 3.29 24.38 21.91
C PRO A 7 1.80 24.01 21.79
N ARG A 8 0.97 24.46 22.72
CA ARG A 8 -0.49 24.21 22.71
C ARG A 8 -1.13 24.55 21.36
N ALA A 9 -0.71 25.64 20.72
CA ALA A 9 -1.22 26.03 19.40
C ALA A 9 -0.89 25.01 18.30
N ALA A 10 0.31 24.40 18.34
CA ALA A 10 0.71 23.36 17.42
C ALA A 10 -0.10 22.08 17.64
N LEU A 11 -0.32 21.69 18.91
CA LEU A 11 -1.17 20.55 19.26
C LEU A 11 -2.61 20.73 18.77
N VAL A 12 -3.20 21.92 18.98
CA VAL A 12 -4.56 22.25 18.51
C VAL A 12 -4.64 22.16 16.99
N ARG A 13 -3.64 22.72 16.28
CA ARG A 13 -3.61 22.66 14.82
C ARG A 13 -3.50 21.23 14.31
N MET A 14 -2.64 20.40 14.91
CA MET A 14 -2.51 18.99 14.54
C MET A 14 -3.80 18.21 14.76
N LEU A 15 -4.52 18.46 15.86
CA LEU A 15 -5.82 17.85 16.13
C LEU A 15 -6.86 18.29 15.09
N GLN A 16 -6.91 19.58 14.75
CA GLN A 16 -7.80 20.09 13.71
C GLN A 16 -7.51 19.50 12.33
N GLU A 17 -6.22 19.35 11.96
CA GLU A 17 -5.81 18.69 10.72
C GLU A 17 -6.21 17.20 10.71
N HIS A 18 -6.08 16.52 11.85
CA HIS A 18 -6.51 15.12 12.00
C HIS A 18 -8.03 14.97 11.91
N ASP A 19 -8.80 15.78 12.64
CA ASP A 19 -10.26 15.75 12.63
C ASP A 19 -10.80 16.09 11.24
N ALA A 20 -10.19 17.05 10.55
CA ALA A 20 -10.54 17.38 9.16
C ALA A 20 -10.25 16.22 8.20
N ALA A 21 -9.11 15.54 8.35
CA ALA A 21 -8.77 14.37 7.55
C ALA A 21 -9.72 13.19 7.79
N LEU A 22 -10.12 12.94 9.05
CA LEU A 22 -11.11 11.92 9.40
C LEU A 22 -12.50 12.28 8.87
N ALA A 23 -12.91 13.54 9.01
CA ALA A 23 -14.19 14.02 8.52
C ALA A 23 -14.27 13.93 6.99
N ASP A 24 -13.17 14.22 6.28
CA ASP A 24 -13.09 14.08 4.82
C ASP A 24 -13.12 12.61 4.40
N ALA A 25 -12.29 11.76 5.02
CA ALA A 25 -12.26 10.32 4.75
C ALA A 25 -13.61 9.64 5.04
N GLY A 26 -14.33 10.07 6.08
CA GLY A 26 -15.62 9.52 6.48
C GLY A 26 -16.84 10.20 5.88
N LYS A 27 -16.65 11.26 5.09
CA LYS A 27 -17.76 12.05 4.53
C LYS A 27 -18.72 11.21 3.70
N ASN A 28 -18.21 10.17 3.05
CA ASN A 28 -18.94 9.34 2.10
C ASN A 28 -18.91 7.84 2.46
N GLY A 29 -18.46 7.44 3.65
CA GLY A 29 -18.31 6.01 3.95
C GLY A 29 -17.77 5.67 5.33
N ILE A 30 -17.36 4.41 5.48
CA ILE A 30 -16.79 3.87 6.72
C ILE A 30 -15.29 4.17 6.75
N VAL A 31 -14.80 4.58 7.92
CA VAL A 31 -13.38 4.82 8.16
C VAL A 31 -12.84 3.77 9.11
N MET A 32 -11.77 3.09 8.71
CA MET A 32 -11.12 2.09 9.55
C MET A 32 -10.11 2.76 10.49
N SER A 33 -10.23 2.51 11.79
CA SER A 33 -9.27 2.97 12.80
C SER A 33 -8.39 1.81 13.28
N TYR A 34 -7.07 2.03 13.34
CA TYR A 34 -6.08 1.07 13.79
C TYR A 34 -4.80 1.76 14.30
N THR A 35 -4.03 1.05 15.12
CA THR A 35 -2.79 1.58 15.71
C THR A 35 -1.78 1.98 14.64
N GLY A 36 -1.23 3.19 14.76
CA GLY A 36 -0.24 3.72 13.83
C GLY A 36 -0.79 4.11 12.46
N ARG A 37 -2.12 4.25 12.32
CA ARG A 37 -2.74 4.82 11.13
C ARG A 37 -2.21 6.23 10.90
N ALA A 38 -1.79 6.47 9.67
CA ALA A 38 -1.45 7.78 9.15
C ALA A 38 -2.13 7.93 7.80
N ALA A 39 -2.46 9.17 7.45
CA ALA A 39 -3.06 9.41 6.15
C ALA A 39 -2.03 9.09 5.04
N PRO A 40 -2.43 8.37 3.97
CA PRO A 40 -1.48 7.93 2.95
C PRO A 40 -0.63 9.07 2.37
N TRP A 41 -1.24 10.24 2.12
CA TRP A 41 -0.56 11.41 1.59
C TRP A 41 0.52 11.97 2.52
N GLN A 42 0.42 11.77 3.85
CA GLN A 42 1.45 12.20 4.80
C GLN A 42 2.71 11.32 4.67
N ILE A 43 2.53 10.02 4.46
CA ILE A 43 3.65 9.08 4.26
C ILE A 43 4.31 9.36 2.92
N ILE A 44 3.51 9.47 1.85
CA ILE A 44 4.03 9.56 0.48
C ILE A 44 4.83 10.83 0.23
N ARG A 45 4.46 11.96 0.85
CA ARG A 45 5.25 13.21 0.79
C ARG A 45 6.64 13.09 1.41
N GLN A 46 6.86 12.09 2.27
CA GLN A 46 8.15 11.84 2.91
C GLN A 46 9.00 10.82 2.13
N VAL A 47 8.37 10.03 1.25
CA VAL A 47 9.07 9.07 0.39
C VAL A 47 9.85 9.83 -0.69
N LYS A 48 11.15 9.57 -0.76
CA LYS A 48 12.06 10.21 -1.69
C LYS A 48 12.08 9.44 -3.02
N PRO A 49 11.84 10.09 -4.17
CA PRO A 49 12.09 9.50 -5.47
C PRO A 49 13.53 8.99 -5.57
N LYS A 50 13.72 7.86 -6.23
CA LYS A 50 15.03 7.22 -6.38
C LYS A 50 15.59 7.50 -7.77
N LEU A 51 16.91 7.69 -7.84
CA LEU A 51 17.62 7.66 -9.12
C LEU A 51 17.60 6.21 -9.63
N HIS A 52 17.28 6.05 -10.90
CA HIS A 52 17.28 4.76 -11.58
C HIS A 52 18.32 4.75 -12.71
N ARG A 53 18.75 3.56 -13.11
CA ARG A 53 19.65 3.36 -14.24
C ARG A 53 19.18 2.16 -15.05
N ILE A 54 19.33 2.24 -16.37
CA ILE A 54 19.05 1.12 -17.26
C ILE A 54 20.21 0.12 -17.18
N ILE A 55 19.91 -1.13 -16.87
CA ILE A 55 20.88 -2.22 -16.83
C ILE A 55 20.94 -2.89 -18.20
N LYS A 56 21.78 -2.34 -19.10
CA LYS A 56 21.90 -2.82 -20.50
C LYS A 56 22.12 -4.33 -20.64
N LYS A 57 22.75 -4.97 -19.66
CA LYS A 57 23.02 -6.42 -19.67
C LYS A 57 21.75 -7.28 -19.65
N VAL A 58 20.67 -6.80 -19.04
CA VAL A 58 19.40 -7.53 -18.90
C VAL A 58 18.28 -6.94 -19.78
N SER A 59 18.58 -5.88 -20.53
CA SER A 59 17.67 -5.30 -21.52
C SER A 59 17.65 -6.16 -22.79
N PHE A 60 16.45 -6.38 -23.35
CA PHE A 60 16.25 -7.20 -24.54
C PHE A 60 15.44 -6.44 -25.61
N GLY A 61 15.76 -6.66 -26.88
CA GLY A 61 15.09 -6.02 -28.02
C GLY A 61 15.66 -4.66 -28.40
N GLU A 62 15.03 -4.01 -29.37
CA GLU A 62 15.35 -2.66 -29.82
C GLU A 62 14.96 -1.61 -28.76
N GLU A 63 15.57 -0.42 -28.82
CA GLU A 63 15.33 0.66 -27.84
C GLU A 63 13.85 1.05 -27.72
N THR A 64 13.10 1.01 -28.81
CA THR A 64 11.65 1.26 -28.81
C THR A 64 10.90 0.21 -28.01
N ALA A 65 11.17 -1.08 -28.24
CA ALA A 65 10.55 -2.19 -27.52
C ALA A 65 10.91 -2.18 -26.02
N GLN A 66 12.14 -1.77 -25.69
CA GLN A 66 12.58 -1.59 -24.31
C GLN A 66 11.82 -0.48 -23.56
N SER A 67 11.27 0.50 -24.28
CA SER A 67 10.46 1.58 -23.69
C SER A 67 8.98 1.22 -23.50
N GLU A 68 8.52 0.13 -24.11
CA GLU A 68 7.13 -0.34 -23.97
C GLU A 68 6.94 -1.21 -22.72
N ASN A 69 7.96 -1.98 -22.34
CA ASN A 69 7.91 -2.91 -21.21
C ASN A 69 9.11 -2.69 -20.29
N GLU A 70 8.83 -2.24 -19.06
CA GLU A 70 9.86 -1.91 -18.08
C GLU A 70 9.79 -2.84 -16.86
N ILE A 71 10.96 -3.25 -16.35
CA ILE A 71 11.08 -3.95 -15.06
C ILE A 71 11.85 -3.05 -14.12
N TRP A 72 11.26 -2.77 -12.97
CA TRP A 72 11.83 -1.92 -11.92
C TRP A 72 12.22 -2.78 -10.72
N ASP A 73 13.50 -2.75 -10.37
CA ASP A 73 14.03 -3.38 -9.16
C ASP A 73 14.14 -2.35 -8.03
N GLY A 74 13.50 -2.64 -6.90
CA GLY A 74 13.50 -1.77 -5.72
C GLY A 74 12.30 -2.00 -4.80
N GLU A 75 12.29 -1.25 -3.71
CA GLU A 75 11.14 -1.21 -2.80
C GLU A 75 9.96 -0.53 -3.52
N ASN A 76 8.82 -1.21 -3.59
CA ASN A 76 7.72 -0.88 -4.50
C ASN A 76 7.08 0.51 -4.22
N LEU A 77 7.00 0.98 -2.97
CA LEU A 77 6.47 2.30 -2.67
C LEU A 77 7.42 3.38 -3.22
N SER A 78 8.73 3.23 -3.00
CA SER A 78 9.73 4.14 -3.54
C SER A 78 9.80 4.13 -5.08
N ALA A 79 9.59 2.95 -5.69
CA ALA A 79 9.51 2.80 -7.14
C ALA A 79 8.28 3.52 -7.71
N MET A 80 7.09 3.32 -7.12
CA MET A 80 5.86 4.00 -7.53
C MET A 80 5.96 5.53 -7.39
N VAL A 81 6.58 6.03 -6.32
CA VAL A 81 6.83 7.47 -6.14
C VAL A 81 7.76 8.01 -7.23
N THR A 82 8.76 7.23 -7.65
CA THR A 82 9.65 7.59 -8.78
C THR A 82 8.88 7.59 -10.11
N LEU A 83 7.94 6.65 -10.26
CA LEU A 83 7.08 6.48 -11.43
C LEU A 83 5.84 7.39 -11.41
N TYR A 84 5.74 8.33 -10.48
CA TYR A 84 4.58 9.21 -10.35
C TYR A 84 4.30 10.08 -11.60
N LYS A 85 5.30 10.21 -12.50
CA LYS A 85 5.11 10.80 -13.84
C LYS A 85 4.05 10.10 -14.69
N TYR A 86 3.74 8.82 -14.41
CA TYR A 86 2.70 8.02 -15.06
C TYR A 86 1.35 8.07 -14.35
N ARG A 87 1.15 9.01 -13.41
CA ARG A 87 -0.14 9.17 -12.74
C ARG A 87 -1.28 9.37 -13.75
N GLY A 88 -2.43 8.74 -13.50
CA GLY A 88 -3.59 8.82 -14.39
C GLY A 88 -3.40 8.18 -15.77
N GLN A 89 -2.42 7.29 -15.96
CA GLN A 89 -2.10 6.67 -17.26
C GLN A 89 -2.13 5.13 -17.22
N VAL A 90 -2.35 4.51 -16.05
CA VAL A 90 -2.39 3.06 -15.92
C VAL A 90 -3.83 2.56 -16.04
N ASP A 91 -4.09 1.63 -16.96
CA ASP A 91 -5.44 1.07 -17.13
C ASP A 91 -5.72 -0.11 -16.20
N LEU A 92 -4.69 -0.87 -15.82
CA LEU A 92 -4.83 -2.07 -15.00
C LEU A 92 -3.65 -2.20 -14.03
N VAL A 93 -3.97 -2.39 -12.76
CA VAL A 93 -3.02 -2.81 -11.73
C VAL A 93 -3.40 -4.21 -11.27
N VAL A 94 -2.45 -5.14 -11.32
CA VAL A 94 -2.58 -6.48 -10.72
C VAL A 94 -1.48 -6.65 -9.68
N THR A 95 -1.84 -7.06 -8.46
CA THR A 95 -0.86 -7.25 -7.38
C THR A 95 -1.21 -8.44 -6.50
N ASP A 96 -0.17 -9.12 -6.02
CA ASP A 96 -0.24 -10.29 -5.13
C ASP A 96 0.59 -9.98 -3.87
N PRO A 97 0.06 -9.14 -2.95
CA PRO A 97 0.78 -8.76 -1.73
C PRO A 97 0.93 -9.94 -0.77
N PRO A 98 1.80 -9.84 0.26
CA PRO A 98 1.88 -10.84 1.33
C PRO A 98 0.52 -11.10 1.99
N TYR A 99 0.18 -12.35 2.28
CA TYR A 99 -1.10 -12.78 2.87
C TYR A 99 -1.08 -12.78 4.41
N ASN A 100 0.03 -12.34 5.00
CA ASN A 100 0.19 -12.23 6.46
C ASN A 100 0.01 -13.57 7.18
N THR A 101 0.64 -14.61 6.63
CA THR A 101 0.59 -15.99 7.16
C THR A 101 1.42 -16.17 8.44
N GLY A 102 2.42 -15.30 8.62
CA GLY A 102 3.45 -15.39 9.67
C GLY A 102 4.85 -15.72 9.14
N GLU A 103 4.99 -15.99 7.84
CA GLU A 103 6.26 -16.38 7.19
C GLU A 103 6.58 -15.55 5.94
N ASP A 104 5.58 -14.92 5.34
CA ASP A 104 5.61 -14.27 4.03
C ASP A 104 5.66 -12.74 4.09
N PHE A 105 5.44 -12.15 5.26
CA PHE A 105 5.36 -10.71 5.45
C PHE A 105 6.49 -10.20 6.34
N ARG A 106 7.25 -9.22 5.85
CA ARG A 106 8.27 -8.48 6.60
C ARG A 106 7.84 -7.03 6.80
N TYR A 107 8.13 -6.49 7.98
CA TYR A 107 7.80 -5.10 8.29
C TYR A 107 8.90 -4.44 9.12
N ASN A 108 9.32 -3.25 8.67
CA ASN A 108 10.24 -2.42 9.42
C ASN A 108 9.48 -1.34 10.19
N ASP A 109 9.45 -1.43 11.52
CA ASP A 109 8.81 -0.44 12.40
C ASP A 109 9.42 0.97 12.26
N LYS A 110 10.64 1.10 11.70
CA LYS A 110 11.23 2.41 11.42
C LYS A 110 10.52 3.15 10.28
N TRP A 111 9.83 2.46 9.37
CA TRP A 111 9.07 3.09 8.29
C TRP A 111 7.99 4.06 8.77
N ASP A 112 7.55 3.91 10.02
CA ASP A 112 6.64 4.83 10.69
C ASP A 112 7.21 6.24 10.86
N LYS A 113 8.54 6.33 10.95
CA LYS A 113 9.29 7.57 11.20
C LYS A 113 10.09 7.98 9.99
N ASP A 114 10.68 7.02 9.29
CA ASP A 114 11.40 7.21 8.03
C ASP A 114 10.97 6.17 7.00
N PRO A 115 10.03 6.49 6.11
CA PRO A 115 9.57 5.56 5.08
C PRO A 115 10.65 5.29 4.01
N ASN A 116 11.84 5.88 4.12
CA ASN A 116 12.97 5.65 3.22
C ASN A 116 14.02 4.69 3.78
N ASP A 117 13.83 4.17 4.99
CA ASP A 117 14.75 3.22 5.61
C ASP A 117 14.89 1.97 4.69
N PRO A 118 16.12 1.61 4.26
CA PRO A 118 16.33 0.53 3.30
C PRO A 118 16.17 -0.87 3.91
N ASP A 119 16.08 -0.98 5.23
CA ASP A 119 15.89 -2.24 5.92
C ASP A 119 14.45 -2.75 5.69
N LEU A 120 14.33 -4.00 5.24
CA LEU A 120 13.04 -4.68 5.04
C LEU A 120 12.38 -5.04 6.38
N GLY A 121 13.15 -5.04 7.47
CA GLY A 121 12.72 -5.48 8.77
C GLY A 121 12.60 -6.99 8.89
N ASP A 122 12.08 -7.40 10.04
CA ASP A 122 11.92 -8.79 10.41
C ASP A 122 10.63 -9.38 9.86
N VAL A 123 10.61 -10.70 9.75
CA VAL A 123 9.38 -11.45 9.46
C VAL A 123 8.42 -11.19 10.60
N VAL A 124 7.19 -10.78 10.27
CA VAL A 124 6.13 -10.57 11.25
C VAL A 124 5.55 -11.92 11.64
N PRO A 125 5.76 -12.40 12.88
CA PRO A 125 5.33 -13.74 13.26
C PRO A 125 3.81 -13.79 13.45
N LYS A 126 3.25 -15.00 13.38
CA LYS A 126 1.80 -15.23 13.43
C LYS A 126 1.14 -14.74 14.73
N ASP A 127 1.87 -14.75 15.83
CA ASP A 127 1.46 -14.37 17.18
C ASP A 127 1.74 -12.88 17.50
N ASP A 128 2.32 -12.11 16.58
CA ASP A 128 2.43 -10.66 16.74
C ASP A 128 1.04 -10.01 16.78
N GLY A 129 0.68 -9.46 17.94
CA GLY A 129 -0.60 -8.78 18.15
C GLY A 129 -0.81 -7.56 17.24
N SER A 130 0.26 -7.01 16.68
CA SER A 130 0.24 -5.86 15.76
C SER A 130 0.31 -6.25 14.28
N LYS A 131 0.31 -7.55 13.93
CA LYS A 131 0.49 -8.01 12.54
C LYS A 131 -0.48 -7.38 11.54
N HIS A 132 -1.73 -7.20 11.95
CA HIS A 132 -2.78 -6.64 11.09
C HIS A 132 -2.58 -5.13 10.87
N SER A 133 -2.25 -4.38 11.93
CA SER A 133 -1.90 -2.97 11.80
C SER A 133 -0.63 -2.76 10.99
N LYS A 134 0.39 -3.61 11.16
CA LYS A 134 1.62 -3.59 10.35
C LYS A 134 1.31 -3.82 8.88
N TRP A 135 0.48 -4.82 8.56
CA TRP A 135 0.04 -5.09 7.19
C TRP A 135 -0.74 -3.93 6.59
N LEU A 136 -1.67 -3.34 7.34
CA LEU A 136 -2.43 -2.16 6.89
C LEU A 136 -1.52 -0.94 6.65
N ARG A 137 -0.56 -0.69 7.53
CA ARG A 137 0.43 0.39 7.39
C ARG A 137 1.34 0.19 6.19
N PHE A 138 1.65 -1.07 5.87
CA PHE A 138 2.34 -1.43 4.65
C PHE A 138 1.46 -1.21 3.40
N MET A 139 0.24 -1.73 3.38
CA MET A 139 -0.61 -1.70 2.19
C MET A 139 -1.18 -0.32 1.86
N THR A 140 -1.59 0.46 2.87
CA THR A 140 -2.28 1.74 2.71
C THR A 140 -1.57 2.73 1.76
N PRO A 141 -0.28 3.09 1.97
CA PRO A 141 0.41 4.00 1.06
C PRO A 141 0.61 3.41 -0.35
N ARG A 142 0.72 2.08 -0.46
CA ARG A 142 0.93 1.39 -1.74
C ARG A 142 -0.34 1.40 -2.58
N ILE A 143 -1.48 1.01 -1.99
CA ILE A 143 -2.78 1.04 -2.66
C ILE A 143 -3.14 2.48 -3.06
N TRP A 144 -2.87 3.47 -2.20
CA TRP A 144 -3.08 4.87 -2.56
C TRP A 144 -2.25 5.29 -3.77
N MET A 145 -0.95 4.94 -3.81
CA MET A 145 -0.11 5.25 -4.97
C MET A 145 -0.63 4.58 -6.24
N MET A 146 -1.01 3.30 -6.16
CA MET A 146 -1.57 2.59 -7.30
C MET A 146 -2.89 3.23 -7.77
N ARG A 147 -3.75 3.72 -6.86
CA ARG A 147 -4.96 4.47 -7.18
C ARG A 147 -4.66 5.77 -7.94
N GLU A 148 -3.65 6.53 -7.52
CA GLU A 148 -3.22 7.73 -8.24
C GLU A 148 -2.63 7.43 -9.63
N MET A 149 -2.07 6.23 -9.81
CA MET A 149 -1.55 5.79 -11.11
C MET A 149 -2.65 5.44 -12.10
N LEU A 150 -3.80 4.97 -11.62
CA LEU A 150 -4.91 4.52 -12.48
C LEU A 150 -5.55 5.68 -13.25
N THR A 151 -5.96 5.40 -14.49
CA THR A 151 -6.90 6.23 -15.25
C THR A 151 -8.27 6.25 -14.54
N PRO A 152 -9.16 7.23 -14.81
CA PRO A 152 -10.48 7.28 -14.17
C PRO A 152 -11.36 6.03 -14.36
N GLY A 153 -11.12 5.25 -15.43
CA GLY A 153 -11.78 3.97 -15.69
C GLY A 153 -10.90 2.74 -15.47
N GLY A 154 -9.69 2.93 -14.91
CA GLY A 154 -8.74 1.87 -14.68
C GLY A 154 -9.18 0.94 -13.54
N VAL A 155 -8.70 -0.30 -13.60
CA VAL A 155 -9.11 -1.36 -12.67
C VAL A 155 -7.93 -1.83 -11.82
N MET A 156 -8.19 -2.13 -10.55
CA MET A 156 -7.23 -2.78 -9.66
C MET A 156 -7.74 -4.17 -9.28
N ALA A 157 -6.91 -5.19 -9.46
CA ALA A 157 -7.15 -6.54 -8.98
C ALA A 157 -6.06 -6.93 -7.97
N ILE A 158 -6.47 -7.32 -6.76
CA ILE A 158 -5.56 -7.72 -5.69
C ILE A 158 -5.84 -9.18 -5.32
N CYS A 159 -4.83 -10.03 -5.42
CA CYS A 159 -4.89 -11.38 -4.89
C CYS A 159 -4.75 -11.35 -3.37
N ILE A 160 -5.61 -12.09 -2.66
CA ILE A 160 -5.60 -12.15 -1.21
C ILE A 160 -6.22 -13.46 -0.73
N ASP A 161 -5.87 -13.88 0.49
CA ASP A 161 -6.58 -14.94 1.18
C ASP A 161 -7.56 -14.41 2.25
N HIS A 162 -8.21 -15.33 2.95
CA HIS A 162 -9.18 -15.04 3.99
C HIS A 162 -8.63 -14.25 5.21
N ARG A 163 -7.31 -14.21 5.44
CA ARG A 163 -6.72 -13.60 6.66
C ARG A 163 -6.85 -12.09 6.66
N GLU A 164 -6.64 -11.48 5.50
CA GLU A 164 -6.70 -10.03 5.31
C GLU A 164 -7.83 -9.56 4.39
N LEU A 165 -8.60 -10.47 3.79
CA LEU A 165 -9.72 -10.14 2.89
C LEU A 165 -10.62 -9.02 3.41
N PHE A 166 -11.09 -9.09 4.66
CA PHE A 166 -12.01 -8.08 5.20
C PHE A 166 -11.32 -6.75 5.46
N ARG A 167 -10.08 -6.76 5.94
CA ARG A 167 -9.30 -5.53 6.20
C ARG A 167 -8.91 -4.85 4.90
N LEU A 168 -8.54 -5.63 3.89
CA LEU A 168 -8.32 -5.15 2.53
C LEU A 168 -9.62 -4.58 1.97
N GLY A 169 -10.75 -5.27 2.11
CA GLY A 169 -12.05 -4.78 1.64
C GLY A 169 -12.41 -3.40 2.19
N MET A 170 -12.26 -3.21 3.51
CA MET A 170 -12.48 -1.91 4.14
C MET A 170 -11.48 -0.84 3.68
N LEU A 171 -10.21 -1.21 3.51
CA LEU A 171 -9.18 -0.30 3.00
C LEU A 171 -9.45 0.12 1.54
N MET A 172 -9.93 -0.81 0.71
CA MET A 172 -10.33 -0.54 -0.66
C MET A 172 -11.53 0.41 -0.70
N ASP A 173 -12.55 0.20 0.14
CA ASP A 173 -13.69 1.12 0.22
C ASP A 173 -13.28 2.52 0.67
N GLU A 174 -12.38 2.62 1.65
CA GLU A 174 -11.89 3.91 2.14
C GLU A 174 -11.12 4.68 1.04
N ILE A 175 -10.36 3.99 0.18
CA ILE A 175 -9.52 4.63 -0.85
C ILE A 175 -10.26 4.86 -2.18
N PHE A 176 -11.10 3.90 -2.59
CA PHE A 176 -11.78 3.90 -3.88
C PHE A 176 -13.25 4.29 -3.79
N GLY A 177 -13.88 4.23 -2.62
CA GLY A 177 -15.33 4.29 -2.48
C GLY A 177 -15.97 2.92 -2.74
N GLU A 178 -16.92 2.54 -1.90
CA GLU A 178 -17.63 1.26 -2.00
C GLU A 178 -18.37 1.10 -3.34
N GLU A 179 -18.87 2.20 -3.90
CA GLU A 179 -19.58 2.24 -5.18
C GLU A 179 -18.71 1.83 -6.38
N ASN A 180 -17.38 1.90 -6.24
CA ASN A 180 -16.42 1.51 -7.26
C ASN A 180 -15.99 0.04 -7.13
N ARG A 181 -16.53 -0.71 -6.16
CA ARG A 181 -16.24 -2.14 -5.99
C ARG A 181 -16.93 -2.95 -7.08
N ILE A 182 -16.13 -3.55 -7.96
CA ILE A 182 -16.63 -4.40 -9.05
C ILE A 182 -17.08 -5.78 -8.53
N GLY A 183 -16.30 -6.40 -7.63
CA GLY A 183 -16.65 -7.70 -7.06
C GLY A 183 -15.48 -8.45 -6.43
N ILE A 184 -15.78 -9.62 -5.88
CA ILE A 184 -14.79 -10.55 -5.31
C ILE A 184 -14.79 -11.81 -6.18
N ILE A 185 -13.62 -12.20 -6.67
CA ILE A 185 -13.45 -13.41 -7.47
C ILE A 185 -12.90 -14.51 -6.56
N ASN A 186 -13.70 -15.56 -6.34
CA ASN A 186 -13.25 -16.74 -5.61
C ASN A 186 -12.42 -17.65 -6.52
N TRP A 187 -11.11 -17.73 -6.28
CA TRP A 187 -10.24 -18.68 -6.97
C TRP A 187 -10.22 -20.01 -6.23
N GLN A 188 -10.87 -21.04 -6.79
CA GLN A 188 -10.75 -22.41 -6.31
C GLN A 188 -9.52 -23.11 -6.92
N LYS A 189 -8.42 -23.20 -6.15
CA LYS A 189 -7.14 -23.78 -6.64
C LYS A 189 -7.15 -25.32 -6.69
N SER A 190 -8.02 -25.97 -5.91
CA SER A 190 -8.13 -27.43 -5.83
C SER A 190 -9.60 -27.87 -5.74
N TYR A 191 -9.95 -28.91 -6.51
CA TYR A 191 -11.31 -29.45 -6.60
C TYR A 191 -11.72 -30.28 -5.37
N SER A 192 -10.79 -30.63 -4.49
CA SER A 192 -11.01 -31.47 -3.30
C SER A 192 -10.00 -31.11 -2.20
N PRO A 193 -10.36 -31.21 -0.90
CA PRO A 193 -9.38 -31.12 0.17
C PRO A 193 -8.35 -32.23 -0.02
N ARG A 194 -7.06 -31.88 0.00
CA ARG A 194 -6.02 -32.91 0.08
C ARG A 194 -6.14 -33.58 1.44
N SER A 195 -6.19 -34.91 1.44
CA SER A 195 -6.10 -35.73 2.65
C SER A 195 -4.67 -35.67 3.17
N ASP A 196 -4.31 -34.56 3.80
CA ASP A 196 -3.03 -34.43 4.46
C ASP A 196 -3.22 -35.01 5.88
N ASN A 197 -2.83 -36.29 6.03
CA ASN A 197 -2.73 -37.01 7.31
C ASN A 197 -1.56 -36.48 8.16
#